data_AF-A0A565BL36-F1
#
_entry.id   AF-A0A565BL36-F1
#
_cell.length_a   1.000
_cell.length_b   1.000
_cell.length_c   1.000
_cell.angle_alpha   90.00
_cell.angle_beta   90.00
_cell.angle_gamma   90.00
#
_symmetry.space_group_name_H-M   'P 1'
#
loop_
_entity.id
_entity.type
_entity.pdbx_description
1 polymer ?
#
loop_
_entity_poly.entity_id
_entity_poly.type
_entity_poly.pdbx_seq_one_letter_code
_entity_poly.pdbx_strand_id
1 'polypeptide(L)'
;MEVDEGSSNGRRRQKPKQKPKRQWQWQRRASVGMSFEKSVDNLSRAGRETLVLVNRKRRKLLNTIPYTLSNIFDNTCPQYCWLRFGWIAEERRKLSGRLYRLRDI
;
A
#
# COMPACT_ATOMS: atom_id res chain seq x y z
N MET A 1 -2.51 -47.85 44.61
CA MET A 1 -2.20 -47.67 43.17
C MET A 1 -3.02 -46.46 42.74
N GLU A 2 -2.59 -45.23 42.98
CA GLU A 2 -1.52 -44.50 42.23
C GLU A 2 -1.62 -44.70 40.73
N VAL A 3 -2.19 -43.71 40.01
CA VAL A 3 -1.57 -42.76 39.04
C VAL A 3 -2.73 -41.91 38.48
N ASP A 4 -2.88 -40.63 38.87
CA ASP A 4 -2.30 -39.43 38.24
C ASP A 4 -2.27 -39.48 36.70
N GLU A 5 -3.00 -38.58 36.04
CA GLU A 5 -2.43 -37.67 35.03
C GLU A 5 -3.50 -36.69 34.51
N GLY A 6 -3.34 -35.43 34.91
CA GLY A 6 -4.09 -34.31 34.38
C GLY A 6 -3.66 -33.95 32.96
N SER A 7 -4.62 -33.76 32.05
CA SER A 7 -4.36 -33.22 30.72
C SER A 7 -4.98 -31.83 30.56
N SER A 8 -4.20 -30.82 30.99
CA SER A 8 -4.49 -29.40 30.78
C SER A 8 -4.35 -29.02 29.31
N ASN A 9 -5.48 -28.72 28.65
CA ASN A 9 -5.51 -28.20 27.27
C ASN A 9 -5.02 -26.74 27.21
N GLY A 10 -3.70 -26.55 27.21
CA GLY A 10 -3.05 -25.27 26.97
C GLY A 10 -3.20 -24.81 25.51
N ARG A 11 -4.21 -23.97 25.22
CA ARG A 11 -4.34 -23.30 23.92
C ARG A 11 -3.17 -22.32 23.73
N ARG A 12 -2.18 -22.74 22.93
CA ARG A 12 -1.06 -21.91 22.45
C ARG A 12 -1.58 -20.64 21.76
N ARG A 13 -1.53 -19.50 22.44
CA ARG A 13 -1.65 -18.17 21.84
C ARG A 13 -0.50 -17.96 20.85
N GLN A 14 -0.78 -18.04 19.55
CA GLN A 14 0.16 -17.63 18.52
C GLN A 14 0.39 -16.11 18.63
N LYS A 15 1.62 -15.70 18.94
CA LYS A 15 2.03 -14.29 18.91
C LYS A 15 1.96 -13.80 17.46
N PRO A 16 1.40 -12.61 17.18
CA PRO A 16 1.40 -12.04 15.83
C PRO A 16 2.84 -11.85 15.37
N LYS A 17 3.19 -12.45 14.23
CA LYS A 17 4.50 -12.29 13.57
C LYS A 17 4.76 -10.80 13.39
N GLN A 18 5.74 -10.27 14.12
CA GLN A 18 6.19 -8.89 13.96
C GLN A 18 6.66 -8.70 12.52
N LYS A 19 5.90 -7.96 11.72
CA LYS A 19 6.31 -7.56 10.38
C LYS A 19 7.63 -6.80 10.47
N PRO A 20 8.61 -7.07 9.60
CA PRO A 20 9.96 -6.53 9.74
C PRO A 20 9.94 -5.01 9.67
N LYS A 21 10.43 -4.35 10.73
CA LYS A 21 10.53 -2.89 10.90
C LYS A 21 11.18 -2.18 9.69
N ARG A 22 11.98 -2.89 8.89
CA ARG A 22 12.62 -2.37 7.67
C ARG A 22 11.59 -1.91 6.64
N GLN A 23 10.49 -2.63 6.45
CA GLN A 23 9.46 -2.28 5.45
C GLN A 23 8.86 -0.88 5.70
N TRP A 24 8.64 -0.54 6.97
CA TRP A 24 8.10 0.77 7.38
C TRP A 24 9.07 1.94 7.19
N GLN A 25 10.38 1.69 7.22
CA GLN A 25 11.38 2.72 6.93
C GLN A 25 11.44 3.05 5.43
N TRP A 26 11.35 2.05 4.56
CA TRP A 26 11.29 2.27 3.11
C TRP A 26 10.02 3.04 2.70
N GLN A 27 8.88 2.69 3.29
CA GLN A 27 7.60 3.41 3.09
C GLN A 27 7.64 4.89 3.52
N ARG A 28 8.52 5.24 4.47
CA ARG A 28 8.70 6.65 4.87
C ARG A 28 9.56 7.43 3.89
N ARG A 29 10.59 6.83 3.29
CA ARG A 29 11.53 7.55 2.41
C ARG A 29 10.96 7.83 1.01
N ALA A 30 10.25 6.90 0.40
CA ALA A 30 9.78 7.06 -0.98
C ALA A 30 8.72 8.17 -1.16
N SER A 31 7.96 8.49 -0.11
CA SER A 31 6.85 9.45 -0.16
C SER A 31 7.20 10.84 0.38
N VAL A 32 8.37 11.04 1.01
CA VAL A 32 8.83 12.37 1.44
C VAL A 32 9.54 13.01 0.25
N GLY A 33 8.83 13.87 -0.49
CA GLY A 33 9.43 14.70 -1.56
C GLY A 33 9.15 14.29 -3.00
N MET A 34 8.31 13.27 -3.24
CA MET A 34 7.87 12.92 -4.59
C MET A 34 6.53 13.62 -4.90
N SER A 35 6.46 14.37 -6.00
CA SER A 35 5.21 14.97 -6.49
C SER A 35 4.33 13.95 -7.22
N PHE A 36 3.07 14.31 -7.46
CA PHE A 36 2.16 13.48 -8.24
C PHE A 36 2.72 13.23 -9.65
N GLU A 37 3.16 14.27 -10.33
CA GLU A 37 3.68 14.23 -11.70
C GLU A 37 4.88 13.30 -11.78
N LYS A 38 5.85 13.47 -10.88
CA LYS A 38 7.02 12.59 -10.79
C LYS A 38 6.65 11.14 -10.49
N SER A 39 5.59 10.90 -9.73
CA SER A 39 5.11 9.54 -9.47
C SER A 39 4.48 8.91 -10.71
N VAL A 40 3.79 9.71 -11.54
CA VAL A 40 3.20 9.27 -12.81
C VAL A 40 4.26 8.96 -13.85
N ASP A 41 5.33 9.75 -13.92
CA ASP A 41 6.46 9.52 -14.85
C ASP A 41 7.15 8.17 -14.61
N ASN A 42 7.19 7.73 -13.35
CA ASN A 42 7.80 6.47 -12.94
C ASN A 42 6.89 5.24 -13.17
N LEU A 43 5.66 5.42 -13.66
CA LEU A 43 4.78 4.30 -13.95
C LEU A 43 5.23 3.52 -15.18
N SER A 44 5.07 2.20 -15.14
CA SER A 44 5.11 1.36 -16.32
C SER A 44 4.02 1.76 -17.33
N ARG A 45 4.14 1.26 -18.56
CA ARG A 45 3.10 1.43 -19.58
C ARG A 45 1.73 0.95 -19.11
N ALA A 46 1.64 -0.24 -18.51
CA ALA A 46 0.40 -0.79 -17.98
C ALA A 46 -0.15 0.03 -16.80
N GLY A 47 0.73 0.55 -15.94
CA GLY A 47 0.36 1.46 -14.86
C GLY A 47 -0.25 2.76 -15.38
N ARG A 48 0.31 3.34 -16.45
CA ARG A 48 -0.24 4.54 -17.11
C ARG A 48 -1.60 4.28 -17.76
N GLU A 49 -1.77 3.15 -18.45
CA GLU A 49 -3.04 2.75 -19.05
C GLU A 49 -4.14 2.60 -17.97
N THR A 50 -3.78 1.96 -16.85
CA THR A 50 -4.64 1.84 -15.66
C THR A 50 -4.99 3.18 -15.06
N LEU A 51 -4.01 4.08 -14.92
CA LEU A 51 -4.23 5.43 -14.41
C LEU A 51 -5.25 6.21 -15.27
N VAL A 52 -5.11 6.15 -16.60
CA VAL A 52 -6.04 6.79 -17.54
C VAL A 52 -7.45 6.24 -17.36
N LEU A 53 -7.61 4.92 -17.29
CA LEU A 53 -8.91 4.28 -17.13
C LEU A 53 -9.55 4.55 -15.77
N VAL A 54 -8.76 4.55 -14.70
CA VAL A 54 -9.21 4.94 -13.35
C VAL A 54 -9.66 6.40 -13.34
N ASN A 55 -8.93 7.31 -14.00
CA ASN A 55 -9.32 8.71 -14.10
C ASN A 55 -10.62 8.88 -14.91
N ARG A 56 -10.79 8.15 -16.02
CA ARG A 56 -12.03 8.16 -16.82
C ARG A 56 -13.26 7.69 -16.02
N LYS A 57 -13.10 6.65 -15.18
CA LYS A 57 -14.19 6.12 -14.35
C LYS A 57 -14.54 7.02 -13.14
N ARG A 58 -13.74 8.03 -12.83
CA ARG A 58 -13.92 8.86 -11.63
C ARG A 58 -14.54 10.20 -11.95
N ARG A 59 -15.46 10.65 -11.09
CA ARG A 59 -16.04 12.01 -11.13
C ARG A 59 -14.99 13.11 -10.81
N LYS A 60 -13.90 12.76 -10.12
CA LYS A 60 -12.79 13.66 -9.79
C LYS A 60 -11.46 12.96 -10.05
N LEU A 61 -10.59 13.65 -10.79
CA LEU A 61 -9.24 13.18 -11.12
C LEU A 61 -8.43 12.95 -9.85
N LEU A 62 -7.48 12.02 -9.95
CA LEU A 62 -6.45 11.85 -8.94
C LEU A 62 -5.68 13.17 -8.77
N ASN A 63 -5.27 13.49 -7.54
CA ASN A 63 -4.59 14.74 -7.16
C ASN A 63 -5.41 16.06 -7.19
N THR A 64 -6.72 16.03 -7.41
CA THR A 64 -7.56 17.26 -7.40
C THR A 64 -8.19 17.58 -6.03
N ILE A 65 -7.84 16.83 -4.98
CA ILE A 65 -8.38 17.04 -3.64
C ILE A 65 -7.54 18.13 -2.95
N PRO A 66 -8.14 19.26 -2.53
CA PRO A 66 -7.42 20.31 -1.82
C PRO A 66 -6.69 19.79 -0.58
N TYR A 67 -5.54 20.39 -0.27
CA TYR A 67 -4.73 20.08 0.92
C TYR A 67 -4.34 18.60 1.05
N THR A 68 -4.29 17.88 -0.07
CA THR A 68 -3.91 16.47 -0.14
C THR A 68 -2.79 16.30 -1.16
N LEU A 69 -1.67 15.69 -0.75
CA LEU A 69 -0.66 15.24 -1.70
C LEU A 69 -1.00 13.82 -2.13
N SER A 70 -1.01 13.57 -3.44
CA SER A 70 -1.28 12.24 -3.98
C SER A 70 -0.09 11.74 -4.79
N ASN A 71 0.29 10.48 -4.60
CA ASN A 71 1.33 9.80 -5.37
C ASN A 71 0.76 8.47 -5.88
N ILE A 72 1.14 8.09 -7.10
CA ILE A 72 0.71 6.85 -7.74
C ILE A 72 1.93 5.96 -7.97
N PHE A 73 1.79 4.67 -7.65
CA PHE A 73 2.83 3.68 -7.82
C PHE A 73 2.25 2.42 -8.47
N ASP A 74 3.07 1.66 -9.17
CA ASP A 74 2.74 0.32 -9.66
C ASP A 74 3.77 -0.70 -9.18
N ASN A 75 3.75 -1.90 -9.76
CA ASN A 75 4.64 -3.00 -9.38
C ASN A 75 6.13 -2.77 -9.73
N THR A 76 6.47 -1.71 -10.47
CA THR A 76 7.88 -1.35 -10.73
C THR A 76 8.53 -0.66 -9.53
N CYS A 77 7.72 -0.05 -8.65
CA CYS A 77 8.22 0.56 -7.43
C CYS A 77 8.58 -0.53 -6.40
N PRO A 78 9.80 -0.52 -5.81
CA PRO A 78 10.19 -1.52 -4.80
C PRO A 78 9.26 -1.64 -3.59
N GLN A 79 8.57 -0.54 -3.21
CA GLN A 79 7.59 -0.55 -2.12
C GLN A 79 6.28 -1.28 -2.50
N TYR A 80 6.00 -1.34 -3.80
CA TYR A 80 4.75 -1.83 -4.39
C TYR A 80 4.98 -3.02 -5.33
N CYS A 81 6.15 -3.66 -5.27
CA CYS A 81 6.51 -4.79 -6.12
C CYS A 81 5.60 -6.03 -5.96
N TRP A 82 4.80 -6.07 -4.88
CA TRP A 82 3.79 -7.07 -4.63
C TRP A 82 2.45 -6.79 -5.34
N LEU A 83 2.29 -5.62 -5.97
CA LEU A 83 1.14 -5.34 -6.82
C LEU A 83 1.16 -6.25 -8.05
N ARG A 84 -0.03 -6.66 -8.49
CA ARG A 84 -0.18 -7.37 -9.76
C ARG A 84 0.17 -6.44 -10.92
N PHE A 85 0.60 -7.01 -12.04
CA PHE A 85 0.83 -6.25 -13.25
C PHE A 85 -0.46 -5.52 -13.68
N GLY A 86 -0.35 -4.23 -14.02
CA GLY A 86 -1.50 -3.38 -14.32
C GLY A 86 -2.30 -2.91 -13.09
N TRP A 87 -1.88 -3.23 -11.86
CA TRP A 87 -2.46 -2.59 -10.68
C TRP A 87 -1.68 -1.33 -10.31
N ILE A 88 -2.40 -0.34 -9.78
CA ILE A 88 -1.80 0.87 -9.21
C ILE A 88 -2.20 1.06 -7.75
N ALA A 89 -1.29 1.59 -6.95
CA ALA A 89 -1.53 2.06 -5.61
C ALA A 89 -1.49 3.60 -5.58
N GLU A 90 -2.54 4.18 -5.01
CA GLU A 90 -2.61 5.60 -4.70
C GLU A 90 -2.26 5.81 -3.22
N GLU A 91 -1.19 6.54 -2.95
CA GLU A 91 -0.89 7.11 -1.63
C GLU A 91 -1.44 8.53 -1.54
N ARG A 92 -2.23 8.82 -0.52
CA ARG A 92 -2.66 10.17 -0.17
C ARG A 92 -2.11 10.58 1.17
N ARG A 93 -1.46 11.73 1.25
CA ARG A 93 -1.11 12.40 2.50
C ARG A 93 -2.09 13.53 2.75
N LYS A 94 -2.81 13.41 3.87
CA LYS A 94 -3.70 14.42 4.42
C LYS A 94 -3.11 14.93 5.74
N LEU A 95 -3.63 16.04 6.25
CA LEU A 95 -3.32 16.51 7.60
C LEU A 95 -3.59 15.45 8.67
N SER A 96 -4.64 14.64 8.47
CA SER A 96 -5.05 13.57 9.38
C SER A 96 -4.23 12.26 9.24
N GLY A 97 -3.23 12.21 8.34
CA GLY A 97 -2.39 11.03 8.14
C GLY A 97 -2.32 10.55 6.68
N ARG A 98 -2.11 9.23 6.50
CA ARG A 98 -1.92 8.62 5.17
C ARG A 98 -3.06 7.67 4.83
N LEU A 99 -3.52 7.71 3.58
CA LEU A 99 -4.52 6.81 3.03
C LEU A 99 -3.94 6.09 1.81
N TYR A 100 -4.16 4.78 1.75
CA TYR A 100 -3.71 3.93 0.65
C TYR A 100 -4.93 3.39 -0.09
N ARG A 101 -4.92 3.41 -1.42
CA ARG A 101 -6.00 2.83 -2.22
C ARG A 101 -5.44 2.05 -3.40
N LEU A 102 -5.79 0.78 -3.47
CA LEU A 102 -5.44 -0.09 -4.60
C LEU A 102 -6.49 0.04 -5.70
N ARG A 103 -6.04 -0.01 -6.95
CA ARG A 103 -6.89 0.14 -8.13
C ARG A 103 -6.44 -0.79 -9.24
N ASP A 104 -7.43 -1.29 -9.93
CA ASP A 104 -7.39 -2.04 -11.18
C ASP A 104 -8.53 -1.56 -12.08
N ILE A 105 -8.56 -2.05 -13.32
CA ILE A 105 -9.58 -1.70 -14.33
C ILE A 105 -10.75 -2.66 -14.25
#